data_AF-A0A0S3TYS9-F1
#
_entry.id   AF-A0A0S3TYS9-F1
#
_cell.length_a   1.000
_cell.length_b   1.000
_cell.length_c   1.000
_cell.angle_alpha   90.00
_cell.angle_beta   90.00
_cell.angle_gamma   90.00
#
_symmetry.space_group_name_H-M   'P 1'
#
loop_
_entity.id
_entity.type
_entity.pdbx_description
1 polymer ?
#
loop_
_entity_poly.entity_id
_entity_poly.type
_entity_poly.pdbx_seq_one_letter_code
_entity_poly.pdbx_strand_id
1 'polypeptide(L)'
;MGTEREISRIGVMIERSLILAIACPKTEFPAMGLEELPGAELIVSGLADLHEGKSDTVGALLIAIASIRLTNAGLDIPKEHLATEPELKLYDRLQAEREDAYPYYNALLDRLNSFCHALELQTYLFVNRNK
;
A
#
# COMPACT_ATOMS: atom_id res chain seq x y z
N MET A 1 -9.98 -22.64 34.68
CA MET A 1 -9.80 -21.17 34.66
C MET A 1 -8.31 -20.96 34.40
N GLY A 2 -7.82 -20.85 33.15
CA GLY A 2 -8.20 -19.90 32.11
C GLY A 2 -7.92 -18.52 32.68
N THR A 3 -6.84 -17.80 32.38
CA THR A 3 -6.14 -17.49 31.12
C THR A 3 -4.71 -17.06 31.51
N GLU A 4 -3.70 -17.15 30.66
CA GLU A 4 -3.11 -15.93 30.06
C GLU A 4 -2.04 -16.33 29.05
N ARG A 5 -2.01 -15.58 27.97
CA ARG A 5 -1.46 -15.92 26.66
C ARG A 5 0.07 -15.80 26.66
N GLU A 6 0.75 -16.93 26.46
CA GLU A 6 2.08 -16.97 25.86
C GLU A 6 1.99 -16.55 24.39
N ILE A 7 2.23 -15.27 24.10
CA ILE A 7 2.61 -14.84 22.75
C ILE A 7 3.78 -13.86 22.91
N SER A 8 4.93 -14.43 23.28
CA SER A 8 6.24 -13.84 23.03
C SER A 8 6.87 -14.64 21.89
N ARG A 9 7.52 -13.90 20.96
CA ARG A 9 8.28 -14.36 19.78
C ARG A 9 7.53 -14.37 18.43
N ILE A 10 7.27 -13.17 17.89
CA ILE A 10 7.77 -12.77 16.56
C ILE A 10 8.13 -11.27 16.61
N GLY A 11 9.33 -10.95 17.09
CA GLY A 11 10.07 -9.76 16.63
C GLY A 11 10.65 -10.09 15.24
N VAL A 12 10.99 -9.16 14.35
CA VAL A 12 11.77 -7.94 14.55
C VAL A 12 11.66 -7.15 13.24
N MET A 13 11.17 -5.89 13.24
CA MET A 13 11.61 -4.82 12.31
C MET A 13 10.90 -3.47 12.60
N ILE A 14 10.65 -3.09 13.86
CA ILE A 14 10.14 -1.75 14.18
C ILE A 14 11.11 -1.10 15.17
N GLU A 15 12.28 -0.68 14.67
CA GLU A 15 13.19 0.23 15.37
C GLU A 15 14.33 0.59 14.43
N ARG A 16 14.14 1.64 13.62
CA ARG A 16 15.15 2.65 13.31
C ARG A 16 14.57 3.72 12.39
N SER A 17 14.64 4.96 12.88
CA SER A 17 14.39 6.24 12.18
C SER A 17 13.08 6.92 12.52
N LEU A 18 12.96 7.27 13.80
CA LEU A 18 12.34 8.51 14.23
C LEU A 18 13.22 9.71 13.79
N ILE A 19 13.26 10.03 12.49
CA ILE A 19 13.89 11.22 11.87
C ILE A 19 13.12 11.39 10.54
N LEU A 20 12.44 12.46 10.14
CA LEU A 20 12.34 13.85 10.60
C LEU A 20 11.30 14.55 9.68
N ALA A 21 10.52 15.46 10.27
CA ALA A 21 9.84 16.63 9.68
C ALA A 21 9.00 16.44 8.40
N ILE A 22 7.68 16.63 8.47
CA ILE A 22 7.05 17.96 8.32
C ILE A 22 7.47 18.65 7.01
N ALA A 23 6.46 18.87 6.17
CA ALA A 23 6.40 19.74 5.00
C ALA A 23 7.13 19.26 3.75
N CYS A 24 6.36 18.66 2.83
CA CYS A 24 6.51 19.06 1.44
C CYS A 24 5.15 19.34 0.79
N PRO A 25 4.71 20.62 0.71
CA PRO A 25 3.65 20.99 -0.20
C PRO A 25 4.22 20.94 -1.62
N LYS A 26 3.89 19.89 -2.37
CA LYS A 26 4.25 19.66 -3.78
C LYS A 26 5.75 19.37 -3.99
N THR A 27 6.12 18.08 -3.99
CA THR A 27 7.40 17.64 -4.56
C THR A 27 7.14 16.89 -5.86
N GLU A 28 7.61 17.50 -6.94
CA GLU A 28 7.92 16.85 -8.20
C GLU A 28 8.93 15.73 -7.92
N PHE A 29 8.44 14.49 -7.82
CA PHE A 29 9.28 13.28 -7.75
C PHE A 29 10.16 13.21 -9.01
N PRO A 30 11.49 13.01 -8.91
CA PRO A 30 12.36 13.07 -10.08
C PRO A 30 12.16 11.88 -11.05
N ALA A 31 11.74 12.21 -12.28
CA ALA A 31 12.02 11.63 -13.61
C ALA A 31 11.88 10.12 -13.89
N MET A 32 11.50 9.29 -12.93
CA MET A 32 10.90 7.98 -13.22
C MET A 32 9.47 8.08 -12.71
N GLY A 33 8.52 8.22 -13.65
CA GLY A 33 7.12 8.45 -13.32
C GLY A 33 6.63 7.34 -12.39
N LEU A 34 5.72 7.67 -11.46
CA LEU A 34 5.02 6.66 -10.65
C LEU A 34 4.47 5.52 -11.51
N GLU A 35 4.11 5.83 -12.76
CA GLU A 35 3.61 4.95 -13.82
C GLU A 35 4.63 3.91 -14.32
N GLU A 36 5.94 4.10 -14.10
CA GLU A 36 6.99 3.17 -14.51
C GLU A 36 7.31 2.11 -13.45
N LEU A 37 6.70 2.21 -12.26
CA LEU A 37 6.88 1.23 -11.20
C LEU A 37 6.06 -0.05 -11.47
N PRO A 38 6.58 -1.24 -11.11
CA PRO A 38 5.84 -2.48 -11.28
C PRO A 38 4.56 -2.45 -10.46
N GLY A 39 3.40 -2.51 -11.12
CA GLY A 39 2.10 -2.43 -10.45
C GLY A 39 1.51 -1.02 -10.33
N ALA A 40 2.16 -0.01 -10.91
CA ALA A 40 1.68 1.37 -10.89
C ALA A 40 0.27 1.53 -11.47
N GLU A 41 -0.05 0.82 -12.53
CA GLU A 41 -1.38 0.85 -13.16
C GLU A 41 -2.52 0.56 -12.17
N LEU A 42 -2.30 -0.34 -11.19
CA LEU A 42 -3.29 -0.68 -10.18
C LEU A 42 -3.47 0.45 -9.16
N ILE A 43 -2.38 1.11 -8.80
CA ILE A 43 -2.37 2.20 -7.82
C ILE A 43 -2.93 3.47 -8.44
N VAL A 44 -2.55 3.80 -9.67
CA VAL A 44 -3.07 4.95 -10.42
C VAL A 44 -4.57 4.80 -10.65
N SER A 45 -5.02 3.63 -11.12
CA SER A 45 -6.45 3.35 -11.29
C SER A 45 -7.19 3.41 -9.96
N GLY A 46 -6.64 2.82 -8.90
CA GLY A 46 -7.27 2.83 -7.58
C GLY A 46 -7.36 4.21 -6.94
N LEU A 47 -6.37 5.08 -7.16
CA LEU A 47 -6.40 6.47 -6.70
C LEU A 47 -7.51 7.24 -7.40
N ALA A 48 -7.62 7.08 -8.72
CA ALA A 48 -8.72 7.68 -9.49
C ALA A 48 -10.08 7.20 -8.98
N ASP A 49 -10.23 5.90 -8.73
CA ASP A 49 -11.45 5.32 -8.16
C ASP A 49 -11.78 5.91 -6.78
N LEU A 50 -10.79 6.02 -5.88
CA LEU A 50 -10.97 6.62 -4.55
C LEU A 50 -11.35 8.11 -4.64
N HIS A 51 -10.79 8.85 -5.59
CA HIS A 51 -11.18 10.24 -5.85
C HIS A 51 -12.60 10.38 -6.41
N GLU A 52 -13.08 9.38 -7.16
CA GLU A 52 -14.48 9.28 -7.58
C GLU A 52 -15.42 8.73 -6.48
N GLY A 53 -14.90 8.43 -5.29
CA GLY A 53 -15.66 7.86 -4.17
C GLY A 53 -15.96 6.36 -4.30
N LYS A 54 -15.29 5.67 -5.22
CA LYS A 54 -15.41 4.22 -5.44
C LYS A 54 -14.37 3.48 -4.61
N SER A 55 -14.76 3.05 -3.41
CA SER A 55 -13.88 2.33 -2.49
C SER A 55 -13.91 0.80 -2.63
N ASP A 56 -14.82 0.28 -3.47
CA ASP A 56 -15.06 -1.15 -3.66
C ASP A 56 -14.40 -1.71 -4.95
N THR A 57 -13.45 -0.98 -5.54
CA THR A 57 -12.70 -1.46 -6.71
C THR A 57 -11.44 -2.21 -6.29
N VAL A 58 -10.94 -3.09 -7.16
CA VAL A 58 -9.71 -3.85 -6.90
C VAL A 58 -8.54 -2.91 -6.56
N GLY A 59 -8.37 -1.82 -7.31
CA GLY A 59 -7.33 -0.82 -7.06
C GLY A 59 -7.51 -0.09 -5.73
N ALA A 60 -8.74 0.37 -5.43
CA ALA A 60 -9.05 1.05 -4.18
C ALA A 60 -8.83 0.14 -2.95
N LEU A 61 -9.20 -1.13 -3.05
CA LEU A 61 -8.99 -2.13 -1.99
C LEU A 61 -7.50 -2.41 -1.79
N LEU A 62 -6.71 -2.54 -2.86
CA LEU A 62 -5.25 -2.70 -2.75
C LEU A 62 -4.57 -1.49 -2.10
N ILE A 63 -5.01 -0.28 -2.46
CA ILE A 63 -4.53 0.95 -1.80
C ILE A 63 -4.92 0.97 -0.33
N ALA A 64 -6.12 0.51 0.02
CA ALA A 64 -6.53 0.41 1.42
C ALA A 64 -5.66 -0.58 2.21
N ILE A 65 -5.33 -1.74 1.63
CA ILE A 65 -4.43 -2.75 2.22
C ILE A 65 -3.04 -2.15 2.51
N ALA A 66 -2.44 -1.46 1.54
CA ALA A 66 -1.12 -0.86 1.69
C ALA A 66 -1.14 0.60 2.17
N SER A 67 -2.29 1.13 2.62
CA SER A 67 -2.48 2.56 2.87
C SER A 67 -1.43 3.15 3.81
N ILE A 68 -1.10 2.44 4.88
CA ILE A 68 -0.08 2.84 5.85
C ILE A 68 1.30 2.93 5.18
N ARG A 69 1.68 1.92 4.38
CA ARG A 69 2.99 1.88 3.70
C ARG A 69 3.11 2.95 2.64
N LEU A 70 2.07 3.12 1.82
CA LEU A 70 2.01 4.15 0.78
C LEU A 70 2.07 5.55 1.38
N THR A 71 1.33 5.80 2.46
CA THR A 71 1.38 7.07 3.20
C THR A 71 2.79 7.34 3.76
N ASN A 72 3.42 6.32 4.35
CA ASN A 72 4.80 6.44 4.87
C ASN A 72 5.84 6.69 3.77
N ALA A 73 5.58 6.20 2.56
CA ALA A 73 6.40 6.47 1.38
C ALA A 73 6.11 7.83 0.72
N GLY A 74 5.16 8.62 1.24
CA GLY A 74 4.87 9.98 0.79
C GLY A 74 3.72 10.11 -0.22
N LEU A 75 2.93 9.06 -0.45
CA LEU A 75 1.69 9.16 -1.23
C LEU A 75 0.55 9.72 -0.38
N ASP A 76 -0.21 10.66 -0.95
CA ASP A 76 -1.44 11.17 -0.33
C ASP A 76 -2.60 10.21 -0.61
N ILE A 77 -3.01 9.45 0.42
CA ILE A 77 -4.10 8.48 0.32
C ILE A 77 -5.32 9.00 1.09
N PRO A 78 -6.50 9.12 0.45
CA PRO A 78 -7.71 9.61 1.11
C PRO A 78 -8.26 8.57 2.09
N LYS A 79 -7.87 8.70 3.37
CA LYS A 79 -8.23 7.76 4.46
C LYS A 79 -9.74 7.64 4.72
N GLU A 80 -10.48 8.70 4.39
CA GLU A 80 -11.93 8.79 4.60
C GLU A 80 -12.72 7.81 3.72
N HIS A 81 -12.14 7.42 2.58
CA HIS A 81 -12.78 6.53 1.60
C HIS A 81 -12.24 5.10 1.66
N LEU A 82 -11.43 4.75 2.68
CA LEU A 82 -10.87 3.40 2.77
C LEU A 82 -11.92 2.42 3.25
N ALA A 83 -12.01 1.28 2.55
CA ALA A 83 -12.92 0.22 2.92
C ALA A 83 -12.50 -0.45 4.24
N THR A 84 -13.49 -0.81 5.06
CA THR A 84 -13.29 -1.69 6.22
C THR A 84 -12.96 -3.10 5.74
N GLU A 85 -11.93 -3.73 6.33
CA GLU A 85 -11.46 -5.08 5.98
C GLU A 85 -11.17 -5.26 4.47
N PRO A 86 -10.26 -4.45 3.90
CA PRO A 86 -10.07 -4.41 2.45
C PRO A 86 -9.53 -5.73 1.86
N GLU A 87 -8.80 -6.52 2.65
CA GLU A 87 -8.34 -7.87 2.27
C GLU A 87 -9.51 -8.83 2.06
N LEU A 88 -10.47 -8.86 3.00
CA LEU A 88 -11.64 -9.72 2.90
C LEU A 88 -12.55 -9.30 1.75
N LYS A 89 -12.78 -8.00 1.58
CA LYS A 89 -13.57 -7.48 0.45
C LYS A 89 -12.92 -7.78 -0.90
N LEU A 90 -11.60 -7.67 -0.99
CA LEU A 90 -10.88 -8.02 -2.21
C LEU A 90 -11.06 -9.51 -2.51
N TYR A 91 -10.90 -10.37 -1.50
CA TYR A 91 -11.08 -11.80 -1.69
C TYR A 91 -12.51 -12.18 -2.10
N ASP A 92 -13.52 -11.64 -1.42
CA ASP A 92 -14.94 -11.87 -1.72
C ASP A 92 -15.30 -11.46 -3.15
N ARG A 93 -14.82 -10.28 -3.57
CA ARG A 93 -14.99 -9.79 -4.95
C ARG A 93 -14.35 -10.72 -5.98
N LEU A 94 -13.12 -11.17 -5.74
CA LEU A 94 -12.43 -12.08 -6.66
C LEU A 94 -13.10 -13.45 -6.72
N GLN A 95 -13.63 -13.92 -5.60
CA GLN A 95 -14.40 -15.16 -5.52
C GLN A 95 -15.73 -15.09 -6.28
N ALA A 96 -16.38 -13.91 -6.28
CA ALA A 96 -17.60 -13.70 -7.08
C ALA A 96 -17.32 -13.73 -8.59
N GLU A 97 -16.12 -13.34 -9.02
CA GLU A 97 -15.74 -13.32 -10.44
C GLU A 97 -15.11 -14.63 -10.94
N ARG A 98 -14.50 -15.42 -10.04
CA ARG A 98 -13.69 -16.60 -10.41
C ARG A 98 -13.81 -17.73 -9.38
N GLU A 99 -13.83 -18.96 -9.86
CA GLU A 99 -13.82 -20.16 -9.00
C GLU A 99 -12.52 -20.31 -8.20
N ASP A 100 -11.36 -19.95 -8.76
CA ASP A 100 -10.06 -19.99 -8.09
C ASP A 100 -9.48 -18.58 -7.89
N ALA A 101 -9.97 -17.90 -6.86
CA ALA A 101 -9.59 -16.52 -6.53
C ALA A 101 -8.23 -16.41 -5.83
N TYR A 102 -7.76 -17.47 -5.18
CA TYR A 102 -6.58 -17.42 -4.31
C TYR A 102 -5.26 -17.15 -5.06
N PRO A 103 -4.96 -17.79 -6.21
CA PRO A 103 -3.77 -17.47 -7.00
C PRO A 103 -3.78 -16.04 -7.52
N TYR A 104 -4.96 -15.54 -7.93
CA TYR A 104 -5.11 -14.20 -8.46
C TYR A 104 -4.97 -13.14 -7.35
N TYR A 105 -5.55 -13.41 -6.18
CA TYR A 105 -5.37 -12.60 -4.98
C TYR A 105 -3.89 -12.44 -4.62
N ASN A 106 -3.14 -13.55 -4.55
CA ASN A 106 -1.71 -13.51 -4.24
C ASN A 106 -0.92 -12.74 -5.31
N ALA A 107 -1.23 -12.93 -6.60
CA ALA A 107 -0.58 -12.19 -7.67
C ALA A 107 -0.79 -10.67 -7.54
N LEU A 108 -1.99 -10.23 -7.12
CA LEU A 108 -2.26 -8.82 -6.85
C LEU A 108 -1.47 -8.29 -5.64
N LEU A 109 -1.39 -9.07 -4.56
CA LEU A 109 -0.59 -8.71 -3.38
C LEU A 109 0.90 -8.64 -3.70
N ASP A 110 1.45 -9.59 -4.47
CA ASP A 110 2.84 -9.57 -4.89
C ASP A 110 3.15 -8.34 -5.76
N ARG A 111 2.21 -7.97 -6.63
CA ARG A 111 2.33 -6.76 -7.45
C ARG A 111 2.28 -5.48 -6.62
N LEU A 112 1.39 -5.42 -5.64
CA LEU A 112 1.32 -4.34 -4.66
C LEU A 112 2.61 -4.23 -3.84
N ASN A 113 3.14 -5.36 -3.38
CA ASN A 113 4.39 -5.40 -2.62
C ASN A 113 5.58 -4.94 -3.46
N SER A 114 5.64 -5.36 -4.72
CA SER A 114 6.66 -4.91 -5.68
C SER A 114 6.61 -3.40 -5.90
N PHE A 115 5.40 -2.84 -6.07
CA PHE A 115 5.20 -1.40 -6.17
C PHE A 115 5.71 -0.67 -4.92
N CYS A 116 5.22 -1.07 -3.74
CA CYS A 116 5.61 -0.45 -2.48
C CYS A 116 7.11 -0.51 -2.26
N HIS A 117 7.75 -1.65 -2.57
CA HIS A 117 9.19 -1.80 -2.42
C HIS A 117 9.96 -0.87 -3.36
N ALA A 118 9.54 -0.76 -4.63
CA ALA A 118 10.17 0.14 -5.58
C ALA A 118 10.01 1.62 -5.16
N LEU A 119 8.84 2.00 -4.63
CA LEU A 119 8.58 3.33 -4.10
C LEU A 119 9.41 3.65 -2.85
N GLU A 120 9.51 2.71 -1.92
CA GLU A 120 10.35 2.81 -0.72
C GLU A 120 11.82 2.98 -1.10
N LEU A 121 12.31 2.22 -2.09
CA LEU A 121 13.68 2.35 -2.61
C LEU A 121 13.93 3.72 -3.25
N GLN A 122 12.99 4.23 -4.04
CA GLN A 122 13.12 5.59 -4.61
C GLN A 122 13.18 6.66 -3.52
N THR A 123 12.31 6.55 -2.52
CA THR A 123 12.29 7.47 -1.37
C THR A 123 13.62 7.44 -0.62
N TYR A 124 14.18 6.25 -0.38
CA TYR A 124 15.47 6.09 0.27
C TYR A 124 16.63 6.70 -0.53
N LEU A 125 16.68 6.46 -1.85
CA LEU A 125 17.73 7.02 -2.72
C LEU A 125 17.68 8.55 -2.76
N PHE A 126 16.48 9.14 -2.73
CA PHE A 126 16.30 10.58 -2.69
C PHE A 126 16.82 11.20 -1.38
N VAL A 127 16.51 10.60 -0.23
CA VAL A 127 16.97 11.06 1.08
C VAL A 127 18.50 10.96 1.19
N ASN A 128 19.11 9.90 0.65
CA ASN A 128 20.55 9.69 0.76
C ASN A 128 21.39 10.52 -0.24
N ARG A 129 20.82 10.98 -1.36
CA ARG A 129 21.51 11.87 -2.33
C ARG A 129 21.65 13.31 -1.85
N ASN A 130 20.88 13.73 -0.85
CA ASN A 130 20.86 15.10 -0.32
C ASN A 130 21.63 15.24 1.02
N LYS A 131 22.52 14.29 1.32
CA LYS A 131 23.51 14.37 2.41
C LYS A 131 24.91 14.51 1.85
#